data_AF-A0A1C4YQB8-F1
#
_entry.id   AF-A0A1C4YQB8-F1
#
_cell.length_a   1.000
_cell.length_b   1.000
_cell.length_c   1.000
_cell.angle_alpha   90.00
_cell.angle_beta   90.00
_cell.angle_gamma   90.00
#
_symmetry.space_group_name_H-M   'P 1'
#
loop_
_entity.id
_entity.type
_entity.pdbx_description
1 polymer ?
#
loop_
_entity_poly.entity_id
_entity_poly.type
_entity_poly.pdbx_seq_one_letter_code
_entity_poly.pdbx_strand_id
1 'polypeptide(L)' 'MLAGLLGVVAVAALDGTWVRLKMCPAEDCRWVFYDHARNRTGVWCQMAECGNRRKVREHRSRRRATSTAPPRCSWWG' A
#
# COMPACT_ATOMS: atom_id res chain seq x y z
N MET A 1 -9.15 30.55 10.33
CA MET A 1 -9.15 29.08 10.13
C MET A 1 -7.95 28.59 9.31
N LEU A 2 -7.67 29.16 8.13
CA LEU A 2 -6.53 28.73 7.28
C LEU A 2 -5.15 28.88 7.95
N ALA A 3 -4.91 29.98 8.68
CA ALA A 3 -3.64 30.21 9.37
C ALA A 3 -3.29 29.10 10.38
N GLY A 4 -4.29 28.57 11.11
CA GLY A 4 -4.09 27.46 12.03
C GLY A 4 -3.72 26.16 11.31
N LEU A 5 -4.40 25.85 10.21
CA LEU A 5 -4.07 24.70 9.37
C LEU A 5 -2.65 24.79 8.80
N LEU A 6 -2.27 25.97 8.28
CA LEU A 6 -0.91 26.20 7.79
C LEU A 6 0.13 26.05 8.91
N GLY A 7 -0.17 26.50 10.13
CA GLY A 7 0.69 26.28 11.29
C GLY A 7 0.91 24.80 11.59
N VAL A 8 -0.14 23.99 11.59
CA VAL A 8 -0.04 22.53 11.79
C VAL A 8 0.81 21.86 10.71
N VAL A 9 0.59 22.24 9.44
CA VAL A 9 1.38 21.70 8.32
C VAL A 9 2.85 22.10 8.42
N ALA A 10 3.14 23.35 8.78
CA ALA A 10 4.51 23.84 8.94
C ALA A 10 5.25 23.08 10.06
N VAL A 11 4.60 22.86 11.21
CA VAL A 11 5.17 22.08 12.32
C VAL A 11 5.45 20.64 11.87
N ALA A 12 4.48 19.99 11.21
CA ALA A 12 4.62 18.61 10.72
C ALA A 12 5.73 18.47 9.66
N ALA A 13 5.97 19.51 8.87
CA ALA A 13 7.07 19.54 7.92
C ALA A 13 8.44 19.64 8.61
N LEU A 14 8.54 20.49 9.64
CA LEU A 14 9.78 20.73 10.39
C LEU A 14 10.18 19.56 11.30
N ASP A 15 9.22 18.89 11.93
CA ASP A 15 9.46 17.74 12.80
C ASP A 15 9.61 16.40 12.03
N GLY A 16 9.48 16.45 10.70
CA GLY A 16 9.60 15.29 9.81
C GLY A 16 8.44 14.31 9.90
N THR A 17 7.32 14.65 10.53
CA THR A 17 6.12 13.80 10.59
C THR A 17 5.26 13.87 9.33
N TRP A 18 5.46 14.89 8.48
CA TRP A 18 4.77 15.05 7.20
C TRP A 18 4.86 13.81 6.31
N VAL A 19 6.01 13.12 6.32
CA VAL A 19 6.25 11.90 5.52
C VAL A 19 5.35 10.71 5.90
N ARG A 20 4.65 10.80 7.05
CA ARG A 20 3.66 9.80 7.47
C ARG A 20 2.35 9.96 6.73
N LEU A 21 2.07 11.15 6.17
CA LEU A 21 0.93 11.37 5.29
C LEU A 21 1.22 10.76 3.92
N LYS A 22 0.46 9.73 3.55
CA LYS A 22 0.67 8.92 2.34
C LYS A 22 -0.62 8.82 1.54
N MET A 23 -0.49 8.68 0.22
CA MET A 23 -1.62 8.33 -0.65
C MET A 23 -1.73 6.81 -0.75
N CYS A 24 -2.96 6.29 -0.77
CA CYS A 24 -3.19 4.87 -1.02
C CYS A 24 -2.72 4.50 -2.45
N PRO A 25 -1.91 3.45 -2.64
CA PRO A 25 -1.38 3.09 -3.95
C PRO A 25 -2.33 2.22 -4.79
N ALA A 26 -3.58 2.01 -4.35
CA ALA A 26 -4.57 1.34 -5.17
C ALA A 26 -5.08 2.29 -6.27
N GLU A 27 -5.08 1.84 -7.53
CA GLU A 27 -5.38 2.66 -8.71
C GLU A 27 -6.77 3.34 -8.66
N ASP A 28 -7.72 2.69 -8.01
CA ASP A 28 -9.10 3.16 -7.84
C ASP A 28 -9.35 3.82 -6.47
N CYS A 29 -8.30 4.01 -5.66
CA CYS A 29 -8.38 4.63 -4.34
C CYS A 29 -7.68 5.99 -4.34
N ARG A 30 -8.41 7.06 -4.02
CA ARG A 30 -7.85 8.42 -3.92
C ARG A 30 -7.69 8.93 -2.48
N TRP A 31 -7.79 8.02 -1.51
CA TRP A 31 -7.67 8.39 -0.10
C TRP A 31 -6.23 8.65 0.30
N VAL A 32 -6.04 9.73 1.05
CA VAL A 32 -4.83 10.01 1.81
C VAL A 32 -5.02 9.46 3.23
N PHE A 33 -3.98 8.89 3.80
CA PHE A 33 -4.00 8.36 5.16
C PHE A 33 -2.73 8.77 5.90
N TYR A 34 -2.82 8.80 7.24
CA TYR A 34 -1.67 9.00 8.09
C TYR A 34 -1.14 7.65 8.58
N ASP A 35 0.14 7.40 8.39
CA ASP A 35 0.77 6.14 8.78
C ASP A 35 1.05 6.14 10.28
N HIS A 36 0.18 5.47 11.06
CA HIS A 36 0.34 5.31 12.50
C HIS A 36 1.31 4.18 12.90
N ALA A 37 1.86 3.41 11.95
CA ALA A 37 2.79 2.34 12.28
C ALA A 37 4.08 2.89 12.91
N ARG A 38 4.59 2.20 13.94
CA ARG A 38 5.83 2.58 14.62
C ARG A 38 7.01 2.74 13.65
N ASN A 39 7.11 1.82 12.68
CA ASN A 39 8.22 1.76 11.73
C ASN A 39 7.86 2.37 10.36
N ARG A 40 6.78 3.16 10.27
CA ARG A 40 6.34 3.83 9.02
C ARG A 40 6.11 2.87 7.84
N THR A 41 5.64 1.67 8.16
CA THR A 41 5.39 0.59 7.19
C THR A 41 3.95 0.58 6.66
N GLY A 42 3.12 1.56 7.02
CA GLY A 42 1.78 1.69 6.47
C GLY A 42 1.82 1.98 4.97
N VAL A 43 1.13 1.14 4.19
CA VAL A 43 1.04 1.24 2.72
C VAL A 43 -0.38 1.53 2.25
N TRP A 44 -1.39 1.03 2.96
CA TRP A 44 -2.79 1.10 2.53
C TRP A 44 -3.59 2.02 3.45
N CYS A 45 -4.57 2.75 2.88
CA CYS A 45 -5.44 3.62 3.68
C CYS A 45 -6.20 2.86 4.78
N GLN A 46 -6.64 1.65 4.46
CA GLN A 46 -7.28 0.71 5.37
C GLN A 46 -6.92 -0.71 4.96
N MET A 47 -6.67 -1.57 5.95
CA MET A 47 -6.24 -2.95 5.70
C MET A 47 -7.39 -3.84 5.22
N ALA A 48 -8.61 -3.61 5.74
CA ALA A 48 -9.80 -4.39 5.42
C ALA A 48 -10.23 -4.21 3.96
N GLU A 49 -10.10 -3.00 3.41
CA GLU A 49 -10.45 -2.70 2.02
C GLU A 49 -9.24 -2.82 1.08
N CYS A 50 -8.35 -1.81 1.06
CA CYS A 50 -7.29 -1.75 0.06
C CYS A 50 -6.21 -2.82 0.26
N GLY A 51 -5.85 -3.11 1.51
CA GLY A 51 -4.90 -4.18 1.83
C GLY A 51 -5.41 -5.57 1.41
N ASN A 52 -6.66 -5.88 1.72
CA ASN A 52 -7.27 -7.16 1.33
C ASN A 52 -7.43 -7.29 -0.19
N ARG A 53 -7.93 -6.23 -0.88
CA ARG A 53 -8.06 -6.22 -2.35
C ARG A 53 -6.74 -6.57 -3.04
N ARG A 54 -5.62 -6.06 -2.53
CA ARG A 54 -4.29 -6.37 -3.05
C ARG A 54 -3.87 -7.80 -2.82
N LYS A 55 -4.07 -8.33 -1.60
CA LYS A 55 -3.81 -9.76 -1.29
C LYS A 55 -4.62 -10.68 -2.19
N VAL A 56 -5.90 -10.37 -2.42
CA VAL A 56 -6.78 -11.16 -3.30
C VAL A 56 -6.26 -11.13 -4.75
N ARG A 57 -5.88 -9.97 -5.27
CA ARG A 57 -5.30 -9.84 -6.63
C ARG A 57 -4.03 -10.67 -6.76
N GLU A 58 -3.12 -10.54 -5.79
CA GLU A 58 -1.85 -11.27 -5.78
C GLU A 58 -2.08 -12.79 -5.72
N HIS A 59 -2.95 -13.27 -4.83
CA HIS A 59 -3.32 -14.67 -4.73
C HIS A 59 -3.87 -15.23 -6.05
N ARG A 60 -4.78 -14.49 -6.70
CA ARG A 60 -5.31 -14.87 -8.02
C ARG A 60 -4.23 -14.92 -9.10
N SER A 61 -3.30 -13.96 -9.11
CA SER A 61 -2.19 -13.94 -10.08
C SER A 61 -1.26 -15.14 -9.93
N ARG A 62 -0.92 -15.51 -8.69
CA ARG A 62 -0.09 -16.68 -8.38
C ARG A 62 -0.77 -17.97 -8.82
N ARG A 63 -2.06 -18.14 -8.56
CA ARG A 63 -2.83 -19.32 -9.00
C ARG A 63 -2.87 -19.44 -10.54
N ARG A 64 -3.02 -18.33 -11.26
CA ARG A 64 -2.96 -18.32 -12.74
C ARG A 64 -1.56 -18.67 -13.26
N ALA A 65 -0.51 -18.22 -12.59
CA ALA A 65 0.86 -18.59 -12.96
C ALA A 65 1.10 -20.09 -12.79
N THR A 66 0.64 -20.68 -11.67
CA THR A 66 0.73 -22.13 -11.45
C THR A 66 -0.06 -22.94 -12.49
N SER A 67 -1.25 -22.47 -12.91
CA SER A 67 -2.04 -23.17 -13.93
C SER A 67 -1.48 -23.06 -15.35
N THR A 68 -0.63 -22.06 -15.62
CA THR A 68 -0.08 -21.78 -16.95
C THR A 68 1.38 -22.26 -17.09
N ALA A 69 1.99 -22.79 -16.03
CA ALA A 69 3.33 -23.35 -16.11
C ALA A 69 3.32 -24.56 -17.06
N PRO A 70 4.19 -24.59 -18.09
CA PRO A 70 4.30 -25.75 -18.97
C PRO A 70 4.66 -26.99 -18.13
N PRO A 71 4.17 -28.20 -18.50
CA PRO A 71 4.58 -29.42 -17.82
C PRO A 71 6.11 -29.49 -17.80
N ARG A 72 6.68 -29.72 -16.62
CA ARG A 72 8.12 -29.85 -16.46
C ARG A 72 8.56 -31.05 -17.29
N CYS A 73 9.37 -30.86 -18.33
CA CYS A 73 10.00 -31.97 -19.04
C CYS A 73 10.88 -32.74 -18.05
N SER A 74 10.43 -33.93 -17.65
CA SER A 74 11.14 -34.85 -16.75
C SER A 74 12.19 -35.70 -17.47
N TRP A 75 12.57 -35.34 -18.70
CA TRP A 75 13.48 -36.12 -19.54
C TRP A 75 14.94 -35.75 -19.26
N TRP A 76 15.41 -36.07 -18.06
CA TRP A 76 16.82 -36.29 -17.78
C TRP A 76 16.96 -37.76 -17.42
N GLY A 77 17.47 -38.55 -18.38
CA GLY A 77 17.90 -39.94 -18.20
C GLY A 77 19.35 -40.02 -17.78
#